data_AF-A0A2W4R2Y9-F1
#
_entry.id   AF-A0A2W4R2Y9-F1
#
_cell.length_a   1.000
_cell.length_b   1.000
_cell.length_c   1.000
_cell.angle_alpha   90.00
_cell.angle_beta   90.00
_cell.angle_gamma   90.00
#
_symmetry.space_group_name_H-M   'P 1'
#
loop_
_entity.id
_entity.type
_entity.pdbx_description
1 polymer ?
#
loop_
_entity_poly.entity_id
_entity_poly.type
_entity_poly.pdbx_seq_one_letter_code
_entity_poly.pdbx_strand_id
1 'polypeptide(L)'
;AGLVAAFPQETVAIWRLVRAGRMAEALEIYRWFRPLLDVDVSTKLVQNIKLVEALVINSNDRCRPPRLPLVGAERERIVKIVEKALANRPKLPALPETPSAAAAE
;
A
#
# COMPACT_ATOMS: atom_id res chain seq x y z
N ALA A 1 -0.16 -9.34 0.75
CA ALA A 1 -0.12 -7.92 0.33
C ALA A 1 0.93 -7.23 1.20
N GLY A 2 2.06 -6.83 0.61
CA GLY A 2 3.17 -6.24 1.38
C GLY A 2 2.90 -4.78 1.74
N LEU A 3 2.26 -4.04 0.83
CA LEU A 3 1.96 -2.62 1.00
C LEU A 3 0.98 -2.28 2.12
N VAL A 4 0.29 -3.27 2.68
CA VAL A 4 -0.58 -3.08 3.86
C VAL A 4 0.20 -2.57 5.06
N ALA A 5 1.47 -2.96 5.18
CA ALA A 5 2.34 -2.47 6.25
C ALA A 5 2.58 -0.96 6.16
N ALA A 6 2.65 -0.41 4.93
CA ALA A 6 2.83 1.03 4.70
C ALA A 6 1.50 1.81 4.58
N PHE A 7 0.45 1.18 4.04
CA PHE A 7 -0.86 1.79 3.77
C PHE A 7 -2.01 0.97 4.39
N PRO A 8 -2.04 0.80 5.72
CA PRO A 8 -3.05 -0.04 6.37
C PRO A 8 -4.46 0.53 6.23
N GLN A 9 -4.60 1.86 6.32
CA GLN A 9 -5.90 2.53 6.30
C GLN A 9 -6.56 2.42 4.93
N GLU A 10 -5.82 2.66 3.85
CA GLU A 10 -6.31 2.58 2.48
C GLU A 10 -6.71 1.15 2.10
N THR A 11 -5.92 0.17 2.51
CA THR A 11 -6.20 -1.23 2.25
C THR A 11 -7.52 -1.65 2.93
N VAL A 12 -7.67 -1.31 4.22
CA VAL A 12 -8.89 -1.63 4.97
C VAL A 12 -10.09 -0.84 4.44
N ALA A 13 -9.89 0.41 4.03
CA ALA A 13 -10.93 1.24 3.44
C ALA A 13 -11.52 0.60 2.17
N ILE A 14 -10.66 0.17 1.22
CA ILE A 14 -11.10 -0.54 0.01
C ILE A 14 -11.93 -1.77 0.39
N TRP A 15 -11.42 -2.61 1.31
CA TRP A 15 -12.11 -3.82 1.75
C TRP A 15 -13.48 -3.52 2.36
N ARG A 16 -13.58 -2.55 3.26
CA ARG A 16 -14.84 -2.15 3.91
C ARG A 16 -15.86 -1.59 2.92
N LEU A 17 -15.41 -0.75 1.99
CA LEU A 17 -16.29 -0.16 0.97
C LEU A 17 -16.83 -1.22 0.02
N VAL A 18 -15.99 -2.17 -0.42
CA VAL A 18 -16.43 -3.32 -1.24
C VAL A 18 -17.45 -4.18 -0.48
N ARG A 19 -17.20 -4.47 0.81
CA ARG A 19 -18.12 -5.25 1.66
C ARG A 19 -19.48 -4.57 1.85
N ALA A 20 -19.53 -3.24 1.81
CA ALA A 20 -20.76 -2.46 1.90
C ALA A 20 -21.40 -2.15 0.53
N GLY A 21 -20.90 -2.72 -0.57
CA GLY A 21 -21.41 -2.46 -1.92
C GLY A 21 -21.07 -1.07 -2.48
N ARG A 22 -20.25 -0.27 -1.78
CA ARG A 22 -19.82 1.08 -2.18
C ARG A 22 -18.65 1.02 -3.17
N MET A 23 -18.91 0.43 -4.35
CA MET A 23 -17.88 0.12 -5.34
C MET A 23 -17.21 1.35 -5.96
N ALA A 24 -17.96 2.44 -6.19
CA ALA A 24 -17.42 3.65 -6.79
C ALA A 24 -16.28 4.24 -5.94
N GLU A 25 -16.52 4.39 -4.63
CA GLU A 25 -15.53 4.92 -3.69
C GLU A 25 -14.34 3.97 -3.50
N ALA A 26 -14.60 2.66 -3.48
CA ALA A 26 -13.53 1.67 -3.44
C ALA A 26 -12.62 1.76 -4.69
N LEU A 27 -13.21 1.98 -5.88
CA LEU A 27 -12.47 2.10 -7.13
C LEU A 27 -11.63 3.38 -7.19
N GLU A 28 -12.07 4.49 -6.59
CA GLU A 28 -11.28 5.71 -6.49
C GLU A 28 -9.98 5.48 -5.72
N ILE A 29 -10.08 4.88 -4.53
CA ILE A 29 -8.90 4.54 -3.72
C ILE A 29 -8.04 3.51 -4.45
N TYR A 30 -8.65 2.48 -5.04
CA TYR A 30 -7.92 1.45 -5.79
C TYR A 30 -7.14 2.03 -6.98
N ARG A 31 -7.72 2.96 -7.74
CA ARG A 31 -7.05 3.60 -8.89
C ARG A 31 -5.82 4.38 -8.45
N TRP A 32 -5.91 5.10 -7.34
CA TRP A 32 -4.75 5.76 -6.72
C TRP A 32 -3.71 4.75 -6.23
N PHE A 33 -4.15 3.63 -5.64
CA PHE A 33 -3.27 2.62 -5.05
C PHE A 33 -2.63 1.69 -6.08
N ARG A 34 -3.22 1.56 -7.28
CA ARG A 34 -2.79 0.62 -8.32
C ARG A 34 -1.32 0.74 -8.71
N PRO A 35 -0.73 1.93 -8.97
CA PRO A 35 0.69 2.05 -9.29
C PRO A 35 1.61 1.60 -8.15
N LEU A 36 1.15 1.73 -6.89
CA LEU A 36 1.87 1.17 -5.75
C LEU A 36 1.80 -0.35 -5.80
N LEU A 37 0.64 -0.95 -6.03
CA LEU A 37 0.49 -2.41 -6.12
C LEU A 37 1.40 -3.05 -7.18
N ASP A 38 1.72 -2.35 -8.27
CA ASP A 38 2.64 -2.86 -9.30
C ASP A 38 4.08 -3.04 -8.75
N VAL A 39 4.46 -2.39 -7.63
CA VAL A 39 5.77 -2.63 -6.98
C VAL A 39 5.84 -4.00 -6.29
N ASP A 40 4.69 -4.61 -5.99
CA ASP A 40 4.61 -5.96 -5.41
C ASP A 40 4.84 -7.05 -6.47
N VAL A 41 4.78 -6.70 -7.76
CA VAL A 41 4.95 -7.63 -8.88
C VAL A 41 6.42 -7.60 -9.35
N SER A 42 7.31 -8.15 -8.52
CA SER A 42 8.76 -8.17 -8.80
C SER A 42 9.49 -9.29 -8.06
N THR A 43 10.62 -9.74 -8.60
CA THR A 43 11.58 -10.62 -7.89
C THR A 43 12.25 -9.91 -6.70
N LYS A 44 12.12 -8.58 -6.60
CA LYS A 44 12.62 -7.73 -5.51
C LYS A 44 11.52 -7.24 -4.56
N LEU A 45 10.43 -8.00 -4.45
CA LEU A 45 9.26 -7.67 -3.60
C LEU A 45 9.67 -7.16 -2.21
N VAL A 46 10.51 -7.92 -1.47
CA VAL A 46 10.89 -7.55 -0.10
C VAL A 46 11.62 -6.21 -0.08
N GLN A 47 12.57 -6.00 -0.99
CA GLN A 47 13.35 -4.77 -1.08
C GLN A 47 12.46 -3.56 -1.41
N ASN A 48 11.49 -3.72 -2.32
CA ASN A 48 10.52 -2.69 -2.66
C ASN A 48 9.69 -2.32 -1.42
N ILE A 49 9.11 -3.31 -0.72
CA ILE A 49 8.28 -3.08 0.47
C ILE A 49 9.06 -2.37 1.57
N LYS A 50 10.28 -2.83 1.88
CA LYS A 50 11.09 -2.19 2.93
C LYS A 50 11.44 -0.74 2.60
N LEU A 51 11.69 -0.43 1.32
CA LEU A 51 11.89 0.96 0.89
C LEU A 51 10.60 1.78 1.01
N VAL A 52 9.44 1.22 0.63
CA VAL A 52 8.15 1.92 0.77
C VAL A 52 7.84 2.19 2.24
N GLU A 53 8.02 1.21 3.14
CA GLU A 53 7.84 1.41 4.57
C GLU A 53 8.78 2.49 5.13
N ALA A 54 10.05 2.49 4.72
CA ALA A 54 11.01 3.49 5.15
C ALA A 54 10.56 4.92 4.75
N LEU A 55 9.95 5.07 3.57
CA LEU A 55 9.46 6.36 3.06
C LEU A 55 8.12 6.79 3.65
N VAL A 56 7.21 5.86 3.95
CA VAL A 56 5.82 6.18 4.32
C VAL A 56 5.63 6.23 5.83
N ILE A 57 6.28 5.34 6.58
CA ILE A 57 6.09 5.20 8.04
C ILE A 57 7.41 5.38 8.83
N ASN A 58 8.45 5.90 8.18
CA ASN A 58 9.76 6.17 8.79
C ASN A 58 10.41 4.93 9.42
N SER A 59 10.31 3.77 8.75
CA SER A 59 11.00 2.53 9.15
C SER A 59 12.42 2.45 8.57
N ASN A 60 12.92 1.25 8.24
CA ASN A 60 14.22 1.04 7.59
C ASN A 60 14.11 0.15 6.36
N ASP A 61 14.96 0.39 5.36
CA ASP A 61 15.04 -0.37 4.11
C ASP A 61 16.05 -1.55 4.16
N ARG A 62 16.62 -1.82 5.34
CA ARG A 62 17.69 -2.83 5.52
C ARG A 62 17.20 -4.23 5.17
N CYS A 63 17.83 -4.89 4.20
CA CYS A 63 17.51 -6.27 3.84
C CYS A 63 18.56 -7.24 4.40
N ARG A 64 18.13 -8.45 4.78
CA ARG A 64 19.05 -9.53 5.20
C ARG A 64 19.66 -10.19 3.96
N PRO A 65 20.99 -10.38 3.88
CA PRO A 65 21.64 -11.12 2.80
C PRO A 65 21.00 -12.51 2.57
N PRO A 66 20.89 -12.98 1.32
CA PRO A 66 21.50 -12.42 0.10
C PRO A 66 20.75 -11.23 -0.52
N ARG A 67 19.60 -10.83 0.03
CA ARG A 67 18.86 -9.65 -0.45
C ARG A 67 19.50 -8.38 0.12
N LEU A 68 19.89 -7.46 -0.76
CA LEU A 68 20.42 -6.15 -0.38
C LEU A 68 19.38 -5.04 -0.65
N PRO A 69 19.46 -3.89 0.04
CA PRO A 69 18.62 -2.73 -0.25
C PRO A 69 18.73 -2.28 -1.71
N LEU A 70 17.67 -1.63 -2.22
CA LEU A 70 17.70 -1.06 -3.56
C LEU A 70 18.67 0.12 -3.64
N VAL A 71 19.35 0.26 -4.77
CA VAL A 71 20.31 1.35 -5.03
C VAL A 71 20.13 1.89 -6.45
N GLY A 72 20.69 3.06 -6.72
CA GLY A 72 20.69 3.69 -8.04
C GLY A 72 19.29 3.85 -8.65
N ALA A 73 19.20 3.59 -9.96
CA ALA A 73 17.99 3.81 -10.76
C ALA A 73 16.74 3.06 -10.24
N GLU A 74 16.92 1.86 -9.67
CA GLU A 74 15.78 1.10 -9.13
C GLU A 74 15.21 1.77 -7.88
N ARG A 75 16.08 2.25 -6.98
CA ARG A 75 15.66 3.00 -5.80
C ARG A 75 14.95 4.28 -6.20
N GLU A 76 15.53 5.05 -7.11
CA GLU A 76 14.95 6.30 -7.61
C GLU A 76 13.58 6.10 -8.24
N ARG A 77 13.39 5.02 -9.00
CA ARG A 77 12.09 4.67 -9.58
C ARG A 77 11.03 4.46 -8.50
N ILE A 78 11.33 3.67 -7.47
CA ILE A 78 10.38 3.39 -6.39
C ILE A 78 10.10 4.66 -5.57
N VAL A 79 11.13 5.45 -5.25
CA VAL A 79 10.98 6.74 -4.55
C VAL A 79 10.00 7.64 -5.31
N LYS A 80 10.17 7.82 -6.62
CA LYS A 80 9.27 8.65 -7.45
C LYS A 80 7.82 8.16 -7.42
N ILE A 81 7.61 6.84 -7.45
CA ILE A 81 6.25 6.26 -7.38
C ILE A 81 5.61 6.57 -6.02
N VAL A 82 6.37 6.38 -4.94
CA VAL A 82 5.88 6.61 -3.57
C VAL A 82 5.61 8.10 -3.33
N GLU A 83 6.52 8.99 -3.72
CA GLU A 83 6.35 10.44 -3.60
C GLU A 83 5.11 10.92 -4.36
N LYS A 84 4.91 10.44 -5.60
CA LYS A 84 3.71 10.74 -6.39
C LYS A 84 2.44 10.25 -5.70
N ALA A 85 2.47 9.06 -5.10
CA ALA A 85 1.32 8.52 -4.39
C ALA A 85 1.01 9.35 -3.13
N LEU A 86 2.02 9.71 -2.34
CA LEU A 86 1.87 10.54 -1.14
C LEU A 86 1.33 11.94 -1.47
N ALA A 87 1.83 12.56 -2.55
CA ALA A 87 1.36 13.87 -3.00
C ALA A 87 -0.11 13.88 -3.44
N ASN A 88 -0.63 12.74 -3.93
CA ASN A 88 -2.00 12.60 -4.44
C ASN A 88 -2.87 11.69 -3.56
N ARG A 89 -2.50 11.50 -2.28
CA ARG A 89 -3.19 10.57 -1.38
C ARG A 89 -4.65 11.01 -1.16
N PRO A 90 -5.65 10.18 -1.49
CA PRO A 90 -7.04 10.55 -1.37
C PRO A 90 -7.44 10.66 0.11
N LYS A 91 -8.36 11.58 0.42
CA LYS A 91 -9.01 11.60 1.72
C LYS A 91 -9.98 10.42 1.80
N LEU A 92 -9.82 9.58 2.82
CA LEU A 92 -10.70 8.42 3.00
C LEU A 92 -12.13 8.86 3.37
N PRO A 93 -13.16 8.27 2.75
CA PRO A 93 -14.55 8.54 3.11
C PRO A 93 -14.89 7.94 4.48
N ALA A 94 -16.04 8.32 5.03
CA ALA A 94 -16.57 7.68 6.23
C ALA A 94 -16.76 6.19 5.96
N LEU A 95 -16.03 5.35 6.71
CA LEU A 95 -16.04 3.91 6.52
C LEU A 95 -17.24 3.30 7.24
N PRO A 96 -17.90 2.29 6.64
CA PRO A 96 -18.95 1.54 7.32
C PRO A 96 -18.38 0.84 8.56
N GLU A 97 -19.20 0.70 9.60
CA GLU A 97 -18.92 -0.10 10.79
C GLU A 97 -18.49 -1.51 10.36
N THR A 98 -17.49 -2.06 11.06
CA THR A 98 -17.07 -3.44 10.77
C THR A 98 -18.14 -4.35 11.36
N PRO A 99 -18.74 -5.29 10.61
CA PRO A 99 -19.53 -6.33 11.26
C PRO A 99 -18.60 -7.04 12.26
N SER A 100 -19.02 -7.10 13.52
CA SER A 100 -18.29 -7.82 14.56
C SER A 100 -17.95 -9.23 14.06
N ALA A 101 -16.76 -9.73 14.41
CA ALA A 101 -16.31 -11.09 14.04
C ALA A 101 -17.30 -12.20 14.48
N ALA A 102 -18.26 -11.88 15.35
CA ALA A 102 -19.34 -12.77 15.78
C ALA A 102 -20.45 -13.03 14.72
N ALA A 103 -20.46 -12.33 13.59
CA ALA A 103 -21.51 -12.47 12.56
C ALA A 103 -21.09 -13.27 11.32
N ALA A 104 -19.96 -13.97 11.40
CA ALA A 104 -19.43 -14.82 10.33
C ALA A 104 -19.35 -16.28 10.78
N GLU A 105 -20.51 -16.86 11.11
CA GLU A 105 -20.79 -18.30 11.09
C GLU A 105 -22.06 -18.54 10.26
#